data_AF-A0A382VPD4-F1
#
_entry.id   AF-A0A382VPD4-F1
#
_cell.length_a   1.000
_cell.length_b   1.000
_cell.length_c   1.000
_cell.angle_alpha   90.00
_cell.angle_beta   90.00
_cell.angle_gamma   90.00
#
_symmetry.space_group_name_H-M   'P 1'
#
loop_
_entity.id
_entity.type
_entity.pdbx_description
1 polymer ?
#
loop_
_entity_poly.entity_id
_entity_poly.type
_entity_poly.pdbx_seq_one_letter_code
_entity_poly.pdbx_strand_id
1 'polypeptide(L)'
;MVLILLDACRWDYIDPETTPFLWKQAETGRHYRRVIPSPGFCERTEILTGKSPAESGFFTAVGHNPKQSPYSGLKPMLSALHQLEKLFPPPLWPKVLRRILHQFMRRRRHGFGPYYIPLTLLHRFSLTEDHYDYSDPRALPSPSLLSIVEEHGFRTYYDSFTALGMFNTNSDEERLQLALTAADCSTTKLFLVYHSAPDFFGHQFGPQHAEMR
;
A
#
# COMPACT_ATOMS: atom_id res chain seq x y z
N MET A 1 -6.19 4.78 -20.22
CA MET A 1 -5.18 3.78 -19.83
C MET A 1 -5.57 3.23 -18.47
N VAL A 2 -5.49 1.92 -18.28
CA VAL A 2 -5.76 1.26 -17.00
C VAL A 2 -4.46 0.58 -16.55
N LEU A 3 -4.04 0.85 -15.32
CA LEU A 3 -2.96 0.16 -14.64
C LEU A 3 -3.59 -0.71 -13.56
N ILE A 4 -3.44 -2.03 -13.70
CA ILE A 4 -3.93 -3.01 -12.73
C ILE A 4 -2.72 -3.55 -11.96
N LEU A 5 -2.71 -3.37 -10.64
CA LEU A 5 -1.74 -3.99 -9.73
C LEU A 5 -2.38 -5.24 -9.12
N LEU A 6 -1.83 -6.40 -9.45
CA LEU A 6 -2.19 -7.68 -8.85
C LEU A 6 -1.25 -7.94 -7.66
N ASP A 7 -1.76 -7.87 -6.43
CA ASP A 7 -0.93 -8.02 -5.24
C ASP A 7 -0.41 -9.45 -5.08
N ALA A 8 0.87 -9.57 -4.70
CA ALA A 8 1.59 -10.83 -4.56
C ALA A 8 1.40 -11.83 -5.73
N CYS A 9 1.08 -11.34 -6.93
CA CYS A 9 0.87 -12.18 -8.10
C CYS A 9 2.22 -12.67 -8.64
N ARG A 10 2.56 -13.93 -8.36
CA ARG A 10 3.80 -14.52 -8.83
C ARG A 10 3.78 -14.71 -10.33
N TRP A 11 4.96 -14.57 -10.94
CA TRP A 11 5.13 -14.73 -12.38
C TRP A 11 4.71 -16.12 -12.90
N ASP A 12 4.76 -17.15 -12.05
CA ASP A 12 4.38 -18.52 -12.39
C ASP A 12 2.89 -18.82 -12.20
N TYR A 13 2.07 -17.81 -11.89
CA TYR A 13 0.61 -17.89 -11.93
C TYR A 13 0.02 -17.51 -13.29
N ILE A 14 0.87 -17.09 -14.23
CA ILE A 14 0.45 -16.77 -15.61
C ILE A 14 0.70 -17.99 -16.50
N ASP A 15 -0.37 -18.71 -16.83
CA ASP A 15 -0.32 -19.96 -17.60
C ASP A 15 -1.64 -20.18 -18.39
N PRO A 16 -1.62 -21.03 -19.42
CA PRO A 16 -2.79 -21.22 -20.29
C PRO A 16 -3.95 -21.98 -19.65
N GLU A 17 -3.74 -22.72 -18.56
CA GLU A 17 -4.76 -23.56 -17.96
C GLU A 17 -5.62 -22.75 -16.97
N THR A 18 -5.01 -21.92 -16.13
CA THR A 18 -5.75 -21.29 -15.00
C THR A 18 -5.87 -19.79 -15.09
N THR A 19 -4.96 -19.13 -15.80
CA THR A 19 -5.11 -17.71 -16.16
C THR A 19 -5.10 -17.49 -17.67
N PRO A 20 -5.97 -18.20 -18.44
CA PRO A 20 -5.94 -18.19 -19.90
C PRO A 20 -6.10 -16.79 -20.50
N PHE A 21 -6.82 -15.90 -19.82
CA PHE A 21 -6.93 -14.50 -20.22
C PHE A 21 -5.59 -13.77 -20.11
N LEU A 22 -4.92 -13.84 -18.96
CA LEU A 22 -3.63 -13.18 -18.74
C LEU A 22 -2.55 -13.79 -19.62
N TRP A 23 -2.53 -15.12 -19.77
CA TRP A 23 -1.66 -15.82 -20.70
C TRP A 23 -1.82 -15.33 -22.13
N LYS A 24 -3.06 -15.19 -22.61
CA LYS A 24 -3.31 -14.66 -23.95
C LYS A 24 -2.80 -13.22 -24.10
N GLN A 25 -3.00 -12.35 -23.11
CA GLN A 25 -2.46 -10.99 -23.14
C GLN A 25 -0.93 -10.98 -23.11
N ALA A 26 -0.31 -11.92 -22.38
CA ALA A 26 1.13 -12.07 -22.33
C ALA A 26 1.72 -12.49 -23.69
N GLU A 27 1.03 -13.36 -24.44
CA GLU A 27 1.47 -13.84 -25.76
C GLU A 27 1.27 -12.81 -26.88
N THR A 28 0.18 -12.04 -26.82
CA THR A 28 -0.13 -11.04 -27.88
C THR A 28 0.45 -9.66 -27.60
N GLY A 29 0.78 -9.37 -26.34
CA GLY A 29 1.29 -8.08 -25.88
C GLY A 29 2.79 -8.07 -25.62
N ARG A 30 3.24 -7.05 -24.88
CA ARG A 30 4.61 -6.98 -24.37
C ARG A 30 4.64 -7.55 -22.96
N HIS A 31 5.21 -8.74 -22.81
CA HIS A 31 5.30 -9.42 -21.52
C HIS A 31 6.72 -9.43 -20.97
N TYR A 32 6.87 -8.92 -19.75
CA TYR A 32 8.08 -9.06 -18.96
C TYR A 32 7.86 -10.17 -17.94
N ARG A 33 8.30 -11.38 -18.30
CA ARG A 33 7.97 -12.61 -17.54
C ARG A 33 8.31 -12.52 -16.06
N ARG A 34 9.46 -11.96 -15.70
CA ARG A 34 9.88 -11.88 -14.30
C ARG A 34 10.52 -10.52 -14.03
N VAL A 35 9.95 -9.83 -13.05
CA VAL A 35 10.54 -8.62 -12.47
C VAL A 35 11.32 -9.04 -11.23
N ILE A 36 12.54 -8.53 -11.09
CA ILE A 36 13.35 -8.70 -9.89
C ILE A 36 13.05 -7.47 -9.02
N PRO A 37 12.39 -7.62 -7.87
CA PRO A 37 12.11 -6.49 -7.00
C PRO A 37 13.43 -5.91 -6.46
N SER A 38 13.49 -4.60 -6.32
CA SER A 38 14.58 -3.95 -5.60
C SER A 38 14.59 -4.40 -4.14
N PRO A 39 15.73 -4.29 -3.43
CA PRO A 39 15.75 -4.47 -1.99
C PRO A 39 14.91 -3.35 -1.34
N GLY A 40 13.73 -3.69 -0.83
CA GLY A 40 12.80 -2.75 -0.20
C GLY A 40 11.37 -3.30 -0.15
N PHE A 41 10.49 -2.60 0.57
CA PHE A 41 9.05 -2.88 0.68
C PHE A 41 8.27 -1.58 0.39
N CYS A 42 8.60 -0.94 -0.73
CA CYS A 42 8.04 0.32 -1.23
C CYS A 42 7.81 0.25 -2.74
N GLU A 43 7.25 -0.87 -3.20
CA GLU A 43 7.08 -1.22 -4.62
C GLU A 43 6.15 -0.23 -5.34
N ARG A 44 5.21 0.40 -4.63
CA ARG A 44 4.32 1.41 -5.22
C ARG A 44 5.08 2.63 -5.70
N THR A 45 6.03 3.12 -4.90
CA THR A 45 6.94 4.18 -5.35
C THR A 45 7.67 3.76 -6.63
N GLU A 46 8.21 2.55 -6.68
CA GLU A 46 8.94 2.05 -7.85
C GLU A 46 8.02 1.95 -9.08
N ILE A 47 6.80 1.43 -8.92
CA ILE A 47 5.81 1.32 -9.99
C ILE A 47 5.45 2.71 -10.54
N LEU A 48 5.23 3.69 -9.65
CA LEU A 48 4.77 5.01 -10.03
C LEU A 48 5.87 5.91 -10.61
N THR A 49 7.13 5.72 -10.21
CA THR A 49 8.24 6.63 -10.56
C THR A 49 9.34 5.98 -11.40
N GLY A 50 9.41 4.65 -11.43
CA GLY A 50 10.54 3.90 -11.98
C GLY A 50 11.84 4.05 -11.18
N LYS A 51 11.78 4.60 -9.96
CA LYS A 51 12.96 4.82 -9.11
C LYS A 51 13.16 3.70 -8.11
N SER A 52 14.40 3.27 -7.97
CA SER A 52 14.80 2.32 -6.93
C SER A 52 14.72 2.95 -5.52
N PRO A 53 14.71 2.15 -4.44
CA PRO A 53 14.75 2.64 -3.06
C PRO A 53 15.94 3.55 -2.76
N ALA A 54 17.08 3.31 -3.43
CA ALA A 54 18.27 4.15 -3.29
C ALA A 54 18.09 5.54 -3.94
N GLU A 55 17.35 5.61 -5.06
CA GLU A 55 17.06 6.87 -5.76
C GLU A 55 15.91 7.64 -5.11
N SER A 56 14.85 6.93 -4.66
CA SER A 56 13.67 7.55 -4.05
C SER A 56 13.87 7.86 -2.56
N GLY A 57 14.79 7.18 -1.89
CA GLY A 57 14.93 7.22 -0.44
C GLY A 57 13.85 6.44 0.33
N PHE A 58 12.93 5.76 -0.36
CA PHE A 58 11.89 4.93 0.25
C PHE A 58 12.30 3.45 0.21
N PHE A 59 12.71 2.93 1.38
CA PHE A 59 13.14 1.54 1.52
C PHE A 59 12.10 0.66 2.24
N THR A 60 11.50 1.15 3.32
CA THR A 60 10.42 0.48 4.05
C THR A 60 9.29 1.47 4.27
N ALA A 61 8.04 1.01 4.21
CA ALA A 61 6.87 1.87 4.34
C ALA A 61 6.73 2.57 5.71
N VAL A 62 7.48 2.10 6.72
CA VAL A 62 7.66 2.74 8.03
C VAL A 62 9.14 3.02 8.24
N GLY A 63 9.48 4.24 8.67
CA GLY A 63 10.86 4.69 8.84
C GLY A 63 11.06 5.55 10.07
N HIS A 64 12.31 5.67 10.52
CA HIS A 64 12.67 6.53 11.64
C HIS A 64 12.57 8.00 11.25
N ASN A 65 11.55 8.69 11.75
CA ASN A 65 11.31 10.10 11.53
C ASN A 65 10.54 10.72 12.71
N PRO A 66 11.25 11.13 13.79
CA PRO A 66 10.62 11.72 14.97
C PRO A 66 9.93 13.06 14.71
N LYS A 67 10.33 13.78 13.66
CA LYS A 67 9.77 15.09 13.32
C LYS A 67 8.36 14.98 12.74
N GLN A 68 8.09 13.91 11.98
CA GLN A 68 6.81 13.68 11.29
C GLN A 68 5.96 12.58 11.97
N SER A 69 6.43 12.00 13.07
CA SER A 69 5.65 10.99 13.78
C SER A 69 4.35 11.57 14.34
N PRO A 70 3.18 10.96 14.09
CA PRO A 70 1.92 11.41 14.71
C PRO A 70 1.88 11.14 16.23
N TYR A 71 2.85 10.38 16.74
CA TYR A 71 2.98 10.04 18.15
C TYR A 71 3.95 10.96 18.90
N SER A 72 4.62 11.93 18.24
CA SER A 72 5.63 12.80 18.86
C SER A 72 5.13 13.52 20.11
N GLY A 73 3.92 14.08 20.05
CA GLY A 73 3.29 14.77 21.17
C GLY A 73 2.75 13.85 22.28
N LEU A 74 2.80 12.53 22.10
CA LEU A 74 2.21 11.54 23.00
C LEU A 74 3.26 10.77 23.82
N LYS A 75 4.54 11.14 23.72
CA LYS A 75 5.65 10.46 24.39
C LYS A 75 5.42 10.14 25.89
N PRO A 76 4.99 11.07 26.76
CA PRO A 76 4.77 10.76 28.18
C PRO A 76 3.63 9.75 28.38
N MET A 77 2.53 9.91 27.64
CA MET A 77 1.39 8.99 27.67
C MET A 77 1.80 7.59 27.23
N LEU A 78 2.57 7.46 26.15
CA LEU A 78 3.06 6.18 25.64
C LEU A 78 3.98 5.47 26.64
N SER A 79 4.79 6.23 27.38
CA SER A 79 5.64 5.67 28.43
C SER A 79 4.81 5.12 29.60
N ALA A 80 3.78 5.84 30.04
CA ALA A 80 2.87 5.37 31.08
C ALA A 80 2.10 4.12 30.63
N LEU A 81 1.56 4.13 29.41
CA LEU A 81 0.87 2.98 28.82
C LEU A 81 1.76 1.74 28.73
N HIS A 82 3.04 1.91 28.38
CA HIS A 82 3.99 0.80 28.35
C HIS A 82 4.23 0.18 29.74
N GLN A 83 4.26 0.98 30.80
CA GLN A 83 4.36 0.42 32.16
C GLN A 83 3.07 -0.30 32.56
N LEU A 84 1.90 0.22 32.18
CA LEU A 84 0.63 -0.48 32.38
C LEU A 84 0.57 -1.81 31.62
N GLU A 85 1.08 -1.87 30.39
CA GLU A 85 1.17 -3.14 29.63
C GLU A 85 1.98 -4.21 30.38
N LYS A 86 2.98 -3.84 31.20
CA LYS A 86 3.75 -4.80 32.01
C LYS A 86 3.00 -5.32 33.23
N LEU A 87 2.04 -4.55 33.73
CA LEU A 87 1.27 -4.89 34.93
C LEU A 87 0.10 -5.86 34.64
N PHE A 88 -0.39 -5.89 33.39
CA PHE A 88 -1.46 -6.79 32.96
C PHE A 88 -0.89 -7.93 32.10
N PRO A 89 -0.93 -9.19 32.56
CA PRO A 89 -0.35 -10.31 31.82
C PRO A 89 -1.07 -10.55 30.47
N PRO A 90 -0.36 -11.04 29.43
CA PRO A 90 -0.95 -11.41 28.13
C PRO A 90 -2.01 -12.50 28.29
N PRO A 91 -3.06 -12.53 27.42
CA PRO A 91 -2.85 -12.51 25.96
C PRO A 91 -3.59 -11.44 25.17
N LEU A 92 -4.53 -10.70 25.76
CA LEU A 92 -5.46 -9.83 25.00
C LEU A 92 -5.20 -8.32 25.17
N TRP A 93 -4.66 -7.88 26.30
CA TRP A 93 -4.54 -6.45 26.62
C TRP A 93 -3.70 -5.64 25.62
N PRO A 94 -2.50 -6.09 25.18
CA PRO A 94 -1.71 -5.34 24.19
C PRO A 94 -2.43 -5.19 22.84
N LYS A 95 -3.23 -6.19 22.43
CA LYS A 95 -4.01 -6.14 21.19
C LYS A 95 -5.12 -5.08 21.27
N VAL A 96 -5.83 -5.03 22.39
CA VAL A 96 -6.89 -4.05 22.65
C VAL A 96 -6.31 -2.64 22.67
N LEU A 97 -5.22 -2.41 23.43
CA LEU A 97 -4.57 -1.10 23.51
C LEU A 97 -4.10 -0.62 22.13
N ARG A 98 -3.46 -1.49 21.34
CA ARG A 98 -3.03 -1.17 19.98
C ARG A 98 -4.21 -0.83 19.07
N ARG A 99 -5.33 -1.54 19.18
CA ARG A 99 -6.56 -1.22 18.43
C ARG A 99 -7.13 0.14 18.81
N ILE A 100 -7.13 0.48 20.11
CA ILE A 100 -7.57 1.80 20.60
C ILE A 100 -6.65 2.90 20.07
N LEU A 101 -5.34 2.74 20.19
CA LEU A 101 -4.35 3.71 19.68
C LEU A 101 -4.47 3.89 18.18
N HIS A 102 -4.67 2.81 17.42
CA HIS A 102 -4.89 2.88 15.99
C HIS A 102 -6.17 3.64 15.67
N GLN A 103 -7.30 3.31 16.32
CA GLN A 103 -8.56 4.03 16.12
C GLN A 103 -8.45 5.53 16.47
N PHE A 104 -7.70 5.85 17.53
CA PHE A 104 -7.43 7.23 17.94
C PHE A 104 -6.62 7.99 16.86
N MET A 105 -5.59 7.37 16.28
CA MET A 105 -4.85 7.95 15.15
C MET A 105 -5.73 8.11 13.91
N ARG A 106 -6.56 7.12 13.59
CA ARG A 106 -7.51 7.18 12.46
C ARG A 106 -8.46 8.36 12.59
N ARG A 107 -9.00 8.63 13.79
CA ARG A 107 -9.87 9.81 14.03
C ARG A 107 -9.14 11.13 13.80
N ARG A 108 -7.81 11.16 13.95
CA ARG A 108 -6.96 12.30 13.64
C ARG A 108 -6.48 12.31 12.17
N ARG A 109 -7.02 11.44 11.32
CA ARG A 109 -6.63 11.27 9.91
C ARG A 109 -5.16 10.91 9.72
N HIS A 110 -4.56 10.24 10.71
CA HIS A 110 -3.24 9.65 10.57
C HIS A 110 -3.36 8.17 10.21
N GLY A 111 -2.79 7.78 9.06
CA GLY A 111 -2.77 6.38 8.62
C GLY A 111 -1.78 5.50 9.40
N PHE A 112 -0.76 6.10 10.03
CA PHE A 112 0.25 5.36 10.77
C PHE A 112 -0.32 4.68 12.02
N GLY A 113 -0.40 3.36 12.01
CA GLY A 113 -0.78 2.56 13.16
C GLY A 113 0.39 2.27 14.12
N PRO A 114 0.09 1.68 15.29
CA PRO A 114 1.13 1.32 16.26
C PRO A 114 1.90 0.03 15.90
N TYR A 115 1.38 -0.80 14.98
CA TYR A 115 1.92 -2.10 14.58
C TYR A 115 2.39 -2.94 15.78
N TYR A 116 3.51 -3.66 15.67
CA TYR A 116 4.21 -4.31 16.79
C TYR A 116 5.37 -3.46 17.33
N ILE A 117 5.39 -2.16 17.03
CA ILE A 117 6.43 -1.25 17.53
C ILE A 117 6.22 -1.07 19.04
N PRO A 118 7.29 -1.10 19.86
CA PRO A 118 7.19 -0.78 21.28
C PRO A 118 6.58 0.62 21.48
N LEU A 119 5.62 0.76 22.41
CA LEU A 119 4.92 2.04 22.62
C LEU A 119 5.88 3.20 22.90
N THR A 120 6.93 2.94 23.68
CA THR A 120 7.98 3.90 24.00
C THR A 120 8.77 4.38 22.78
N LEU A 121 8.75 3.65 21.66
CA LEU A 121 9.46 3.99 20.44
C LEU A 121 8.55 4.56 19.35
N LEU A 122 7.22 4.46 19.46
CA LEU A 122 6.27 4.92 18.42
C LEU A 122 6.50 6.36 17.95
N HIS A 123 6.82 7.26 18.90
CA HIS A 123 7.13 8.66 18.64
C HIS A 123 8.34 8.91 17.73
N ARG A 124 9.12 7.87 17.40
CA ARG A 124 10.30 7.95 16.54
C ARG A 124 10.03 7.51 15.10
N PHE A 125 8.85 6.98 14.82
CA PHE A 125 8.52 6.40 13.51
C PHE A 125 7.35 7.12 12.85
N SER A 126 7.37 7.15 11.51
CA SER A 126 6.26 7.59 10.67
C SER A 126 6.16 6.69 9.43
N LEU A 127 5.08 6.84 8.68
CA LEU A 127 5.04 6.36 7.30
C LEU A 127 6.11 7.08 6.47
N THR A 128 6.62 6.40 5.44
CA THR A 128 7.58 6.93 4.46
C THR A 128 6.85 7.27 3.16
N GLU A 129 6.74 6.33 2.21
CA GLU A 129 6.12 6.54 0.90
C GLU A 129 4.64 6.94 1.00
N ASP A 130 3.93 6.45 2.02
CA ASP A 130 2.50 6.76 2.23
C ASP A 130 2.28 7.86 3.28
N HIS A 131 3.29 8.70 3.55
CA HIS A 131 3.12 9.84 4.45
C HIS A 131 2.16 10.89 3.89
N TYR A 132 2.27 11.16 2.59
CA TYR A 132 1.33 11.96 1.81
C TYR A 132 0.57 11.05 0.84
N ASP A 133 -0.60 11.50 0.41
CA ASP A 133 -1.30 10.86 -0.71
C ASP A 133 -0.51 11.05 -2.01
N TYR A 134 -0.44 10.05 -2.90
CA TYR A 134 0.39 10.15 -4.11
C TYR A 134 -0.07 11.22 -5.12
N SER A 135 -1.28 11.77 -4.97
CA SER A 135 -1.71 12.97 -5.70
C SER A 135 -1.09 14.26 -5.16
N ASP A 136 -0.52 14.25 -3.95
CA ASP A 136 0.19 15.40 -3.40
C ASP A 136 1.59 15.52 -4.04
N PRO A 137 1.97 16.69 -4.58
CA PRO A 137 3.29 16.91 -5.16
C PRO A 137 4.47 16.62 -4.23
N ARG A 138 4.24 16.56 -2.91
CA ARG A 138 5.26 16.26 -1.90
C ARG A 138 5.43 14.77 -1.62
N ALA A 139 4.55 13.92 -2.15
CA ALA A 139 4.53 12.49 -1.84
C ALA A 139 5.72 11.75 -2.42
N LEU A 140 6.12 12.12 -3.63
CA LEU A 140 7.18 11.44 -4.38
C LEU A 140 8.32 12.41 -4.69
N PRO A 141 9.58 11.97 -4.57
CA PRO A 141 10.76 12.83 -4.78
C PRO A 141 11.05 13.12 -6.26
N SER A 142 10.34 12.45 -7.17
CA SER A 142 10.52 12.54 -8.62
C SER A 142 9.16 12.50 -9.31
N PRO A 143 9.05 12.98 -10.56
CA PRO A 143 7.85 12.83 -11.36
C PRO A 143 7.38 11.38 -11.38
N SER A 144 6.08 11.20 -11.13
CA SER A 144 5.37 9.93 -11.18
C SER A 144 4.47 9.86 -12.41
N LEU A 145 3.96 8.67 -12.71
CA LEU A 145 2.90 8.47 -13.70
C LEU A 145 1.69 9.39 -13.45
N LEU A 146 1.37 9.69 -12.19
CA LEU A 146 0.28 10.60 -11.83
C LEU A 146 0.61 12.03 -12.28
N SER A 147 1.76 12.55 -11.88
CA SER A 147 2.18 13.91 -12.24
C SER A 147 2.35 14.08 -13.75
N ILE A 148 2.85 13.06 -14.47
CA ILE A 148 3.01 13.11 -15.93
C ILE A 148 1.64 13.27 -16.61
N VAL A 149 0.61 12.56 -16.13
CA VAL A 149 -0.75 12.68 -16.69
C VAL A 149 -1.34 14.06 -16.41
N GLU A 150 -1.13 14.58 -15.19
CA GLU A 150 -1.58 15.92 -14.79
C GLU A 150 -0.90 17.03 -15.59
N GLU A 151 0.41 16.94 -15.84
CA GLU A 151 1.17 17.89 -16.67
C GLU A 151 0.63 18.00 -18.10
N HIS A 152 0.01 16.93 -18.62
CA HIS A 152 -0.63 16.92 -19.94
C HIS A 152 -2.10 17.39 -19.91
N GLY A 153 -2.58 17.93 -18.78
CA GLY A 153 -3.93 18.47 -18.62
C GLY A 153 -5.00 17.39 -18.42
N PHE A 154 -4.61 16.17 -18.06
CA PHE A 154 -5.52 15.05 -17.83
C PHE A 154 -5.61 14.69 -16.35
N ARG A 155 -6.63 13.93 -15.99
CA ARG A 155 -6.85 13.44 -14.62
C ARG A 155 -6.48 11.98 -14.46
N THR A 156 -6.10 11.62 -13.24
CA THR A 156 -5.92 10.23 -12.80
C THR A 156 -7.01 9.83 -11.81
N TYR A 157 -7.44 8.58 -11.86
CA TYR A 157 -8.33 7.99 -10.86
C TYR A 157 -7.56 7.04 -9.96
N TYR A 158 -7.35 7.46 -8.71
CA TYR A 158 -6.52 6.78 -7.71
C TYR A 158 -7.34 6.06 -6.62
N ASP A 159 -8.62 6.40 -6.44
CA ASP A 159 -9.44 5.89 -5.34
C ASP A 159 -9.68 4.37 -5.39
N SER A 160 -9.51 3.74 -6.56
CA SER A 160 -9.54 2.28 -6.76
C SER A 160 -8.21 1.58 -6.46
N PHE A 161 -7.19 2.30 -5.97
CA PHE A 161 -5.87 1.78 -5.65
C PHE A 161 -5.66 1.57 -4.14
N THR A 162 -4.42 1.30 -3.73
CA THR A 162 -4.06 1.03 -2.33
C THR A 162 -2.85 1.85 -1.85
N ALA A 163 -2.88 2.23 -0.57
CA ALA A 163 -1.76 2.77 0.21
C ALA A 163 -1.98 2.45 1.69
N LEU A 164 -0.92 2.29 2.49
CA LEU A 164 -1.05 2.06 3.94
C LEU A 164 -1.70 3.24 4.67
N GLY A 165 -1.53 4.45 4.11
CA GLY A 165 -2.15 5.67 4.60
C GLY A 165 -3.65 5.77 4.29
N MET A 166 -4.16 4.98 3.34
CA MET A 166 -5.55 5.04 2.90
C MET A 166 -6.47 4.27 3.84
N PHE A 167 -7.68 4.79 4.04
CA PHE A 167 -8.72 4.16 4.86
C PHE A 167 -9.75 3.42 4.01
N ASN A 168 -9.33 2.84 2.88
CA ASN A 168 -10.22 2.17 1.96
C ASN A 168 -10.45 0.70 2.38
N THR A 169 -11.72 0.30 2.57
CA THR A 169 -12.13 -1.07 2.90
C THR A 169 -12.83 -1.78 1.75
N ASN A 170 -12.74 -1.24 0.53
CA ASN A 170 -13.41 -1.80 -0.64
C ASN A 170 -12.86 -3.18 -0.98
N SER A 171 -13.77 -4.07 -1.36
CA SER A 171 -13.46 -5.31 -2.05
C SER A 171 -12.90 -5.06 -3.45
N ASP A 172 -12.35 -6.11 -4.06
CA ASP A 172 -11.81 -6.05 -5.41
C ASP A 172 -12.88 -5.67 -6.46
N GLU A 173 -14.09 -6.21 -6.32
CA GLU A 173 -15.22 -5.87 -7.20
C GLU A 173 -15.63 -4.40 -7.05
N GLU A 174 -15.70 -3.89 -5.81
CA GLU A 174 -16.00 -2.48 -5.56
C GLU A 174 -14.93 -1.55 -6.14
N ARG A 175 -13.63 -1.92 -6.06
CA ARG A 175 -12.54 -1.15 -6.68
C ARG A 175 -12.67 -1.11 -8.20
N LEU A 176 -13.04 -2.23 -8.83
CA LEU A 176 -13.27 -2.27 -10.27
C LEU A 176 -14.47 -1.42 -10.67
N GLN A 177 -15.58 -1.52 -9.95
CA GLN A 177 -16.79 -0.74 -10.21
C GLN A 177 -16.55 0.78 -10.04
N LEU A 178 -15.73 1.18 -9.08
CA LEU A 178 -15.29 2.57 -8.92
C LEU A 178 -14.54 3.08 -10.14
N ALA A 179 -13.58 2.30 -10.64
CA ALA A 179 -12.82 2.66 -11.83
C ALA A 179 -13.71 2.76 -13.09
N LEU A 180 -14.67 1.83 -13.25
CA LEU A 180 -15.65 1.87 -14.33
C LEU A 180 -16.55 3.11 -14.25
N THR A 181 -17.07 3.42 -13.06
CA THR A 181 -17.90 4.61 -12.83
C THR A 181 -17.14 5.90 -13.12
N ALA A 182 -15.84 5.94 -12.77
CA ALA A 182 -14.99 7.08 -13.05
C ALA A 182 -14.65 7.24 -14.54
N ALA A 183 -14.80 6.18 -15.34
CA ALA A 183 -14.47 6.17 -16.77
C ALA A 183 -15.42 7.03 -17.61
N ASP A 184 -16.60 7.38 -17.09
CA ASP A 184 -17.54 8.31 -17.72
C ASP A 184 -16.97 9.74 -17.84
N CYS A 185 -15.92 10.07 -17.08
CA CYS A 185 -15.26 11.36 -17.14
C CYS A 185 -14.23 11.42 -18.28
N SER A 186 -14.53 12.18 -19.33
CA SER A 186 -13.68 12.29 -20.54
C SER A 186 -12.26 12.81 -20.28
N THR A 187 -12.04 13.55 -19.19
CA THR A 187 -10.73 14.10 -18.79
C THR A 187 -9.86 13.10 -18.04
N THR A 188 -10.41 12.01 -17.52
CA THR A 188 -9.65 10.99 -16.80
C THR A 188 -8.99 10.05 -17.81
N LYS A 189 -7.65 9.97 -17.79
CA LYS A 189 -6.87 9.18 -18.76
C LYS A 189 -6.10 8.03 -18.14
N LEU A 190 -5.90 8.02 -16.83
CA LEU A 190 -5.23 6.93 -16.12
C LEU A 190 -6.11 6.46 -14.96
N PHE A 191 -6.41 5.17 -14.92
CA PHE A 191 -7.13 4.51 -13.83
C PHE A 191 -6.17 3.54 -13.15
N LEU A 192 -5.99 3.66 -11.84
CA LEU A 192 -5.17 2.76 -11.05
C LEU A 192 -6.08 1.84 -10.25
N VAL A 193 -5.99 0.54 -10.51
CA VAL A 193 -6.84 -0.48 -9.86
C VAL A 193 -5.94 -1.46 -9.13
N TYR A 194 -6.22 -1.66 -7.84
CA TYR A 194 -5.55 -2.67 -7.02
C TYR A 194 -6.44 -3.90 -6.89
N HIS A 195 -5.85 -5.09 -7.04
CA HIS A 195 -6.54 -6.37 -6.91
C HIS A 195 -5.80 -7.27 -5.91
N SER A 196 -6.44 -7.59 -4.78
CA SER A 196 -5.84 -8.36 -3.68
C SER A 196 -5.97 -9.87 -3.79
N ALA A 197 -6.78 -10.39 -4.72
CA ALA A 197 -7.09 -11.81 -4.79
C ALA A 197 -5.87 -12.76 -4.78
N PRO A 198 -4.77 -12.51 -5.54
CA PRO A 198 -3.65 -13.44 -5.54
C PRO A 198 -2.92 -13.50 -4.19
N ASP A 199 -2.78 -12.37 -3.49
CA ASP A 199 -2.24 -12.33 -2.13
C ASP A 199 -3.14 -13.07 -1.12
N PHE A 200 -4.45 -12.82 -1.19
CA PHE A 200 -5.43 -13.47 -0.32
C PHE A 200 -5.37 -15.01 -0.45
N PHE A 201 -5.44 -15.52 -1.68
CA PHE A 201 -5.39 -16.96 -1.93
C PHE A 201 -4.00 -17.54 -1.65
N GLY A 202 -2.94 -16.78 -1.91
CA GLY A 202 -1.57 -17.15 -1.56
C GLY A 202 -1.39 -17.35 -0.05
N HIS A 203 -2.00 -16.52 0.78
CA HIS A 203 -2.04 -16.67 2.23
C HIS A 203 -2.91 -17.84 2.69
N GLN A 204 -4.02 -18.10 2.00
CA GLN A 204 -4.96 -19.17 2.34
C GLN A 204 -4.39 -20.56 2.05
N PHE A 205 -3.85 -20.77 0.84
CA PHE A 205 -3.46 -22.09 0.34
C PHE A 205 -1.95 -22.32 0.33
N GLY A 206 -1.16 -21.25 0.37
CA GLY A 206 0.27 -21.29 0.11
C GLY A 206 0.57 -21.24 -1.38
N PRO A 207 1.75 -20.73 -1.76
CA PRO A 207 2.00 -20.29 -3.12
C PRO A 207 2.34 -21.42 -4.10
N GLN A 208 2.40 -22.68 -3.62
CA GLN A 208 2.64 -23.88 -4.45
C GLN A 208 1.38 -24.74 -4.59
N HIS A 209 0.25 -24.30 -4.03
CA HIS A 209 -0.99 -25.07 -4.06
C HIS A 209 -1.55 -25.15 -5.49
N ALA A 210 -2.24 -26.25 -5.80
CA ALA A 210 -2.81 -26.47 -7.12
C ALA A 210 -3.88 -25.43 -7.48
N GLU A 211 -4.61 -24.88 -6.49
CA GLU A 211 -5.60 -23.81 -6.74
C GLU A 211 -4.97 -22.44 -7.07
N MET A 212 -3.66 -22.29 -6.90
CA MET A 212 -2.90 -21.10 -7.29
C MET A 212 -2.31 -21.21 -8.70
N ARG A 213 -2.44 -22.38 -9.34
CA ARG A 213 -1.84 -22.75 -10.61
C ARG A 213 -2.87 -23.21 -11.57
#